data_AF-A0A2R8CK09-F1
#
_entry.id   AF-A0A2R8CK09-F1
#
_cell.length_a   1.000
_cell.length_b   1.000
_cell.length_c   1.000
_cell.angle_alpha   90.00
_cell.angle_beta   90.00
_cell.angle_gamma   90.00
#
_symmetry.space_group_name_H-M   'P 1'
#
loop_
_entity.id
_entity.type
_entity.pdbx_description
1 polymer ?
#
loop_
_entity_poly.entity_id
_entity_poly.type
_entity_poly.pdbx_seq_one_letter_code
_entity_poly.pdbx_strand_id
1 'polypeptide(L)'
;MSLQYQLMAELEKAFDDLVEATEALVASARQHPPAMWRFDGEADIDWLMRALTDYWYQDGQDGRATRDHVGVVVANDELLEHALNVNQCKDAFARQLGVARKQHPAMIAELKATLPFRHPVLHDHLKGSGMARLHLKQCWRRLPIADAPVSRIRLAWYSSGRSIKRMSVADVEAKLARLNNEAAHVQIQYRLLASLPDGEMLAQVQTQAPLMRANLFFREPLEDGHTRRAMNVALPLFVPAPDNRLPQINQPAPNPPEKRTRALRGDSKLESEPFIPSLRIYRYRF
;
A
#
# COMPACT_ATOMS: atom_id res chain seq x y z
N MET A 1 0.87 23.40 -27.79
CA MET A 1 0.89 23.18 -26.33
C MET A 1 2.16 22.42 -25.98
N SER A 2 2.88 22.79 -24.93
CA SER A 2 4.08 22.04 -24.50
C SER A 2 3.68 20.68 -23.92
N LEU A 3 4.55 19.67 -24.10
CA LEU A 3 4.34 18.31 -23.57
C LEU A 3 4.11 18.31 -22.05
N GLN A 4 4.77 19.21 -21.33
CA GLN A 4 4.60 19.41 -19.89
C GLN A 4 3.17 19.85 -19.53
N TYR A 5 2.56 20.75 -20.31
CA TYR A 5 1.19 21.21 -20.06
C TYR A 5 0.16 20.10 -20.29
N GLN A 6 0.36 19.28 -21.32
CA GLN A 6 -0.50 18.12 -21.58
C GLN A 6 -0.44 17.11 -20.44
N LEU A 7 0.77 16.80 -19.96
CA LEU A 7 0.96 15.89 -18.84
C LEU A 7 0.35 16.43 -17.53
N MET A 8 0.32 17.77 -17.36
CA MET A 8 -0.35 18.42 -16.23
C MET A 8 -1.85 18.16 -16.29
N ALA A 9 -2.46 18.51 -17.43
CA ALA A 9 -3.89 18.35 -17.63
C ALA A 9 -4.34 16.89 -17.49
N GLU A 10 -3.55 15.93 -17.99
CA GLU A 10 -3.85 14.50 -17.82
C GLU A 10 -3.79 14.05 -16.35
N LEU A 11 -2.85 14.58 -15.57
CA LEU A 11 -2.73 14.27 -14.15
C LEU A 11 -3.84 14.89 -13.31
N GLU A 12 -4.18 16.14 -13.59
CA GLU A 12 -5.32 16.82 -12.98
C GLU A 12 -6.60 16.06 -13.28
N LYS A 13 -6.87 15.75 -14.56
CA LYS A 13 -8.03 14.95 -14.95
C LYS A 13 -8.07 13.59 -14.23
N ALA A 14 -6.94 12.87 -14.19
CA ALA A 14 -6.90 11.56 -13.53
C ALA A 14 -7.13 11.65 -12.00
N PHE A 15 -6.76 12.78 -11.38
CA PHE A 15 -7.07 13.05 -9.99
C PHE A 15 -8.56 13.39 -9.80
N ASP A 16 -9.12 14.21 -10.69
CA ASP A 16 -10.53 14.57 -10.65
C ASP A 16 -11.43 13.33 -10.82
N ASP A 17 -11.15 12.51 -11.84
CA ASP A 17 -11.83 11.24 -12.09
C ASP A 17 -11.77 10.30 -10.86
N LEU A 18 -10.66 10.34 -10.10
CA LEU A 18 -10.49 9.55 -8.87
C LEU A 18 -11.38 10.08 -7.73
N VAL A 19 -11.43 11.39 -7.53
CA VAL A 19 -12.25 12.00 -6.49
C VAL A 19 -13.73 11.76 -6.80
N GLU A 20 -14.16 12.02 -8.04
CA GLU A 20 -15.54 11.79 -8.48
C GLU A 20 -15.95 10.32 -8.34
N ALA A 21 -15.10 9.37 -8.73
CA ALA A 21 -15.37 7.94 -8.54
C ALA A 21 -15.51 7.57 -7.05
N THR A 22 -14.73 8.22 -6.19
CA THR A 22 -14.79 8.01 -4.73
C THR A 22 -16.09 8.58 -4.15
N GLU A 23 -16.51 9.77 -4.59
CA GLU A 23 -17.78 10.37 -4.18
C GLU A 23 -18.97 9.53 -4.65
N ALA A 24 -18.93 9.01 -5.88
CA ALA A 24 -19.95 8.10 -6.40
C ALA A 24 -20.09 6.82 -5.56
N LEU A 25 -18.96 6.23 -5.15
CA LEU A 25 -18.96 5.07 -4.23
C LEU A 25 -19.64 5.41 -2.91
N VAL A 26 -19.25 6.53 -2.28
CA VAL A 26 -19.84 6.97 -1.01
C VAL A 26 -21.31 7.30 -1.16
N ALA A 27 -21.73 7.88 -2.29
CA ALA A 27 -23.13 8.18 -2.58
C ALA A 27 -23.95 6.89 -2.72
N SER A 28 -23.45 5.88 -3.44
CA SER A 28 -24.10 4.56 -3.53
C SER A 28 -24.22 3.91 -2.16
N ALA A 29 -23.17 3.96 -1.33
CA ALA A 29 -23.21 3.47 0.05
C ALA A 29 -24.18 4.26 0.94
N ARG A 30 -24.45 5.56 0.69
CA ARG A 30 -25.48 6.33 1.41
C ARG A 30 -26.89 5.90 1.01
N GLN A 31 -27.11 5.62 -0.27
CA GLN A 31 -28.41 5.18 -0.79
C GLN A 31 -28.74 3.76 -0.32
N HIS A 32 -27.73 2.88 -0.31
CA HIS A 32 -27.84 1.49 0.13
C HIS A 32 -26.79 1.19 1.20
N PRO A 33 -27.05 1.55 2.48
CA PRO A 33 -26.10 1.38 3.57
C PRO A 33 -25.56 -0.05 3.71
N PRO A 34 -24.25 -0.26 3.48
CA PRO A 34 -23.64 -1.57 3.69
C PRO A 34 -23.49 -1.84 5.18
N ALA A 35 -23.59 -3.11 5.58
CA ALA A 35 -23.08 -3.49 6.89
C ALA A 35 -21.55 -3.34 6.91
N MET A 36 -21.02 -2.78 7.99
CA MET A 36 -19.60 -2.47 8.08
C MET A 36 -19.04 -2.84 9.44
N TRP A 37 -17.75 -3.14 9.45
CA TRP A 37 -16.96 -3.33 10.65
C TRP A 37 -15.67 -2.53 10.51
N ARG A 38 -15.24 -1.86 11.58
CA ARG A 38 -13.93 -1.21 11.63
C ARG A 38 -13.14 -1.69 12.82
N PHE A 39 -11.82 -1.67 12.69
CA PHE A 39 -10.92 -2.17 13.71
C PHE A 39 -10.98 -1.35 15.02
N ASP A 40 -11.13 -0.04 14.90
CA ASP A 40 -11.04 0.94 15.99
C ASP A 40 -12.37 1.69 16.22
N GLY A 41 -13.44 0.94 16.48
CA GLY A 41 -14.73 1.46 16.95
C GLY A 41 -15.88 1.19 15.99
N GLU A 42 -16.79 2.16 15.82
CA GLU A 42 -18.03 2.01 15.05
C GLU A 42 -17.86 2.33 13.57
N ALA A 43 -18.25 1.43 12.67
CA ALA A 43 -18.18 1.75 11.24
C ALA A 43 -19.47 2.44 10.78
N ASP A 44 -19.32 3.65 10.25
CA ASP A 44 -20.38 4.44 9.62
C ASP A 44 -19.92 4.98 8.26
N ILE A 45 -20.85 5.62 7.55
CA ILE A 45 -20.56 6.19 6.22
C ILE A 45 -19.53 7.32 6.32
N ASP A 46 -19.53 8.10 7.39
CA ASP A 46 -18.58 9.21 7.54
C ASP A 46 -17.15 8.70 7.81
N TRP A 47 -16.99 7.57 8.50
CA TRP A 47 -15.74 6.83 8.57
C TRP A 47 -15.30 6.32 7.20
N LEU A 48 -16.20 5.68 6.44
CA LEU A 48 -15.87 5.17 5.10
C LEU A 48 -15.42 6.32 4.18
N MET A 49 -16.16 7.42 4.16
CA MET A 49 -15.80 8.62 3.41
C MET A 49 -14.41 9.13 3.79
N ARG A 50 -14.14 9.30 5.09
CA ARG A 50 -12.82 9.74 5.58
C ARG A 50 -11.72 8.76 5.17
N ALA A 51 -11.93 7.46 5.31
CA ALA A 51 -10.95 6.44 4.95
C ALA A 51 -10.59 6.48 3.45
N LEU A 52 -11.58 6.74 2.59
CA LEU A 52 -11.42 6.76 1.14
C LEU A 52 -10.81 8.08 0.62
N THR A 53 -11.07 9.21 1.28
CA THR A 53 -10.55 10.54 0.90
C THR A 53 -9.31 10.96 1.69
N ASP A 54 -8.73 10.05 2.46
CA ASP A 54 -7.56 10.32 3.27
C ASP A 54 -6.28 10.44 2.42
N TYR A 55 -6.09 11.59 1.79
CA TYR A 55 -5.00 11.85 0.83
C TYR A 55 -3.85 12.67 1.39
N TRP A 56 -3.83 12.94 2.70
CA TRP A 56 -2.99 13.98 3.29
C TRP A 56 -1.79 13.44 4.07
N TYR A 57 -0.83 14.32 4.37
CA TYR A 57 0.08 14.11 5.50
C TYR A 57 -0.56 14.67 6.78
N GLN A 58 -0.26 14.05 7.92
CA GLN A 58 -0.46 14.65 9.24
C GLN A 58 0.79 15.40 9.70
N ASP A 59 0.59 16.40 10.53
CA ASP A 59 1.70 17.09 11.20
C ASP A 59 2.48 16.10 12.08
N GLY A 60 3.81 16.11 11.96
CA GLY A 60 4.69 15.19 12.67
C GLY A 60 4.75 13.75 12.11
N GLN A 61 4.01 13.44 11.03
CA GLN A 61 4.08 12.11 10.39
C GLN A 61 5.43 11.88 9.69
N ASP A 62 6.00 10.66 9.82
CA ASP A 62 7.11 10.23 8.94
C ASP A 62 6.62 10.31 7.49
N GLY A 63 7.33 11.05 6.64
CA GLY A 63 6.96 11.25 5.23
C GLY A 63 6.88 9.97 4.38
N ARG A 64 7.25 8.81 4.92
CA ARG A 64 7.13 7.49 4.28
C ARG A 64 5.98 6.65 4.84
N ALA A 65 5.43 7.02 5.99
CA ALA A 65 4.33 6.31 6.63
C ALA A 65 3.04 6.58 5.86
N THR A 66 2.20 5.56 5.71
CA THR A 66 0.82 5.70 5.22
C THR A 66 -0.12 5.38 6.35
N ARG A 67 -1.28 6.04 6.40
CA ARG A 67 -2.33 5.76 7.38
C ARG A 67 -3.14 4.54 6.99
N ASP A 68 -3.45 3.72 7.97
CA ASP A 68 -4.23 2.51 7.79
C ASP A 68 -5.65 2.73 8.27
N HIS A 69 -6.63 2.36 7.43
CA HIS A 69 -8.06 2.42 7.73
C HIS A 69 -8.63 1.01 7.65
N VAL A 70 -8.29 0.18 8.64
CA VAL A 70 -8.66 -1.24 8.64
C VAL A 70 -10.14 -1.40 8.95
N GLY A 71 -10.86 -1.96 7.98
CA GLY A 71 -12.26 -2.36 8.17
C GLY A 71 -12.74 -3.30 7.07
N VAL A 72 -13.99 -3.68 7.16
CA VAL A 72 -14.71 -4.55 6.23
C VAL A 72 -16.00 -3.85 5.84
N VAL A 73 -16.26 -3.78 4.54
CA VAL A 73 -17.50 -3.28 3.95
C VAL A 73 -18.11 -4.43 3.18
N VAL A 74 -19.30 -4.90 3.58
CA VAL A 74 -20.03 -5.83 2.71
C VAL A 74 -20.67 -5.06 1.57
N ALA A 75 -20.55 -5.57 0.36
CA ALA A 75 -20.93 -4.86 -0.84
C ALA A 75 -21.84 -5.73 -1.70
N ASN A 76 -22.90 -5.11 -2.20
CA ASN A 76 -23.67 -5.62 -3.33
C ASN A 76 -22.90 -5.35 -4.64
N ASP A 77 -23.43 -5.84 -5.75
CA ASP A 77 -22.77 -5.73 -7.06
C ASP A 77 -22.52 -4.27 -7.47
N GLU A 78 -23.49 -3.38 -7.23
CA GLU A 78 -23.37 -1.94 -7.51
C GLU A 78 -22.20 -1.29 -6.74
N LEU A 79 -22.12 -1.53 -5.42
CA LEU A 79 -21.05 -0.97 -4.60
C LEU A 79 -19.68 -1.57 -4.95
N LEU A 80 -19.64 -2.85 -5.36
CA LEU A 80 -18.43 -3.49 -5.87
C LEU A 80 -17.97 -2.87 -7.19
N GLU A 81 -18.88 -2.58 -8.12
CA GLU A 81 -18.58 -1.88 -9.37
C GLU A 81 -17.98 -0.50 -9.11
N HIS A 82 -18.55 0.27 -8.18
CA HIS A 82 -17.98 1.54 -7.76
C HIS A 82 -16.58 1.38 -7.13
N ALA A 83 -16.37 0.39 -6.27
CA ALA A 83 -15.05 0.10 -5.69
C ALA A 83 -14.01 -0.30 -6.75
N LEU A 84 -14.42 -1.08 -7.76
CA LEU A 84 -13.58 -1.43 -8.90
C LEU A 84 -13.25 -0.20 -9.76
N ASN A 85 -14.22 0.68 -10.02
CA ASN A 85 -14.02 1.92 -10.74
C ASN A 85 -13.03 2.86 -10.01
N VAL A 86 -13.17 3.00 -8.69
CA VAL A 86 -12.19 3.72 -7.87
C VAL A 86 -10.79 3.13 -8.05
N ASN A 87 -10.65 1.80 -8.00
CA ASN A 87 -9.37 1.14 -8.23
C ASN A 87 -8.79 1.42 -9.63
N GLN A 88 -9.62 1.47 -10.67
CA GLN A 88 -9.21 1.82 -12.03
C GLN A 88 -8.71 3.27 -12.11
N CYS A 89 -9.42 4.22 -11.50
CA CYS A 89 -8.96 5.62 -11.43
C CYS A 89 -7.64 5.75 -10.63
N LYS A 90 -7.48 5.00 -9.54
CA LYS A 90 -6.23 4.93 -8.78
C LYS A 90 -5.06 4.42 -9.63
N ASP A 91 -5.28 3.38 -10.42
CA ASP A 91 -4.28 2.82 -11.33
C ASP A 91 -3.92 3.81 -12.45
N ALA A 92 -4.92 4.50 -13.01
CA ALA A 92 -4.71 5.56 -14.01
C ALA A 92 -3.90 6.74 -13.46
N PHE A 93 -4.25 7.24 -12.27
CA PHE A 93 -3.51 8.30 -11.59
C PHE A 93 -2.07 7.88 -11.28
N ALA A 94 -1.85 6.66 -10.77
CA ALA A 94 -0.52 6.14 -10.48
C ALA A 94 0.36 6.06 -11.74
N ARG A 95 -0.22 5.60 -12.86
CA ARG A 95 0.46 5.52 -14.16
C ARG A 95 0.90 6.90 -14.63
N GLN A 96 -0.01 7.89 -14.64
CA GLN A 96 0.33 9.25 -15.07
C GLN A 96 1.35 9.91 -14.16
N LEU A 97 1.24 9.68 -12.85
CA LEU A 97 2.21 10.17 -11.88
C LEU A 97 3.60 9.55 -12.12
N GLY A 98 3.65 8.28 -12.50
CA GLY A 98 4.88 7.59 -12.90
C GLY A 98 5.53 8.20 -14.14
N VAL A 99 4.73 8.58 -15.15
CA VAL A 99 5.22 9.27 -16.36
C VAL A 99 5.79 10.64 -16.00
N ALA A 100 5.05 11.47 -15.25
CA ALA A 100 5.51 12.80 -14.83
C ALA A 100 6.77 12.77 -13.97
N ARG A 101 6.89 11.82 -13.05
CA ARG A 101 8.12 11.65 -12.24
C ARG A 101 9.36 11.36 -13.08
N LYS A 102 9.21 10.67 -14.21
CA LYS A 102 10.33 10.32 -15.10
C LYS A 102 10.68 11.46 -16.05
N GLN A 103 9.69 12.14 -16.61
CA GLN A 103 9.89 13.15 -17.65
C GLN A 103 10.10 14.56 -17.08
N HIS A 104 9.35 14.93 -16.04
CA HIS A 104 9.30 16.29 -15.49
C HIS A 104 9.22 16.28 -13.94
N PRO A 105 10.25 15.80 -13.21
CA PRO A 105 10.18 15.63 -11.76
C PRO A 105 9.90 16.91 -10.96
N ALA A 106 10.32 18.08 -11.46
CA ALA A 106 10.08 19.37 -10.81
C ALA A 106 8.58 19.73 -10.71
N MET A 107 7.78 19.27 -11.68
CA MET A 107 6.34 19.51 -11.77
C MET A 107 5.54 18.86 -10.62
N ILE A 108 6.10 17.83 -9.98
CA ILE A 108 5.44 17.12 -8.88
C ILE A 108 5.20 18.03 -7.66
N ALA A 109 6.08 19.01 -7.44
CA ALA A 109 5.89 19.97 -6.36
C ALA A 109 4.68 20.88 -6.61
N GLU A 110 4.53 21.37 -7.84
CA GLU A 110 3.41 22.20 -8.28
C GLU A 110 2.08 21.45 -8.18
N LEU A 111 2.02 20.22 -8.70
CA LEU A 111 0.83 19.36 -8.60
C LEU A 111 0.33 19.17 -7.17
N LYS A 112 1.24 18.92 -6.23
CA LYS A 112 0.87 18.74 -4.82
C LYS A 112 0.27 20.01 -4.22
N ALA A 113 0.61 21.18 -4.75
CA ALA A 113 0.09 22.46 -4.31
C ALA A 113 -1.26 22.79 -4.96
N THR A 114 -1.54 22.32 -6.19
CA THR A 114 -2.75 22.69 -6.93
C THR A 114 -3.91 21.70 -6.75
N LEU A 115 -3.64 20.39 -6.82
CA LEU A 115 -4.66 19.34 -6.77
C LEU A 115 -5.63 19.42 -5.57
N PRO A 116 -5.18 19.73 -4.34
CA PRO A 116 -6.06 19.80 -3.17
C PRO A 116 -7.25 20.76 -3.32
N PHE A 117 -7.09 21.85 -4.08
CA PHE A 117 -8.06 22.93 -4.18
C PHE A 117 -9.12 22.70 -5.27
N ARG A 118 -9.04 21.58 -5.98
CA ARG A 118 -9.93 21.27 -7.10
C ARG A 118 -11.28 20.69 -6.65
N HIS A 119 -11.36 20.12 -5.44
CA HIS A 119 -12.56 19.42 -4.97
C HIS A 119 -13.01 19.85 -3.57
N PRO A 120 -14.29 20.25 -3.39
CA PRO A 120 -14.83 20.63 -2.09
C PRO A 120 -14.76 19.53 -1.02
N VAL A 121 -14.96 18.26 -1.37
CA VAL A 121 -14.90 17.13 -0.42
C VAL A 121 -13.53 16.99 0.26
N LEU A 122 -12.50 17.56 -0.36
CA LEU A 122 -11.13 17.57 0.13
C LEU A 122 -10.84 18.80 1.02
N HIS A 123 -11.70 19.83 1.00
CA HIS A 123 -11.47 21.11 1.68
C HIS A 123 -11.51 21.02 3.21
N ASP A 124 -12.25 20.08 3.80
CA ASP A 124 -12.33 20.00 5.26
C ASP A 124 -10.97 19.68 5.90
N HIS A 125 -10.11 18.96 5.18
CA HIS A 125 -8.73 18.72 5.59
C HIS A 125 -7.82 19.94 5.39
N LEU A 126 -8.18 20.88 4.50
CA LEU A 126 -7.42 22.12 4.28
C LEU A 126 -7.73 23.21 5.32
N LYS A 127 -8.85 23.12 6.03
CA LYS A 127 -9.32 24.15 6.99
C LYS A 127 -8.72 24.04 8.40
N GLY A 128 -8.23 22.87 8.81
CA GLY A 128 -7.90 22.57 10.22
C GLY A 128 -6.43 22.29 10.56
N SER A 129 -5.57 22.16 9.57
CA SER A 129 -4.14 21.86 9.71
C SER A 129 -3.39 22.73 8.71
N GLY A 130 -2.32 23.43 9.12
CA GLY A 130 -1.56 24.32 8.23
C GLY A 130 -1.30 23.66 6.87
N MET A 131 -1.42 24.42 5.76
CA MET A 131 -1.36 23.97 4.36
C MET A 131 -1.27 22.43 4.18
N ALA A 132 -2.42 21.73 4.18
CA ALA A 132 -2.43 20.28 4.08
C ALA A 132 -1.66 19.83 2.82
N ARG A 133 -0.67 18.95 3.00
CA ARG A 133 0.18 18.48 1.92
C ARG A 133 -0.34 17.17 1.38
N LEU A 134 -0.50 17.07 0.05
CA LEU A 134 -0.96 15.86 -0.60
C LEU A 134 0.07 14.71 -0.48
N HIS A 135 -0.36 13.60 0.12
CA HIS A 135 0.37 12.34 0.20
C HIS A 135 0.04 11.46 -1.01
N LEU A 136 0.76 11.67 -2.12
CA LEU A 136 0.52 10.97 -3.39
C LEU A 136 0.37 9.44 -3.29
N LYS A 137 1.13 8.75 -2.43
CA LYS A 137 0.97 7.30 -2.24
C LYS A 137 -0.42 6.92 -1.74
N GLN A 138 -1.01 7.69 -0.82
CA GLN A 138 -2.33 7.42 -0.28
C GLN A 138 -3.43 7.57 -1.34
N CYS A 139 -3.24 8.45 -2.32
CA CYS A 139 -4.18 8.64 -3.43
C CYS A 139 -4.39 7.36 -4.26
N TRP A 140 -3.33 6.56 -4.50
CA TRP A 140 -3.41 5.41 -5.42
C TRP A 140 -3.33 4.03 -4.77
N ARG A 141 -3.27 3.91 -3.44
CA ARG A 141 -3.40 2.60 -2.79
C ARG A 141 -4.76 1.98 -3.14
N ARG A 142 -4.74 0.83 -3.82
CA ARG A 142 -5.97 0.12 -4.22
C ARG A 142 -6.78 -0.30 -2.99
N LEU A 143 -8.10 -0.19 -3.11
CA LEU A 143 -9.07 -0.79 -2.21
C LEU A 143 -8.95 -2.31 -2.31
N PRO A 144 -8.73 -3.04 -1.21
CA PRO A 144 -8.77 -4.48 -1.23
C PRO A 144 -10.22 -4.94 -1.47
N ILE A 145 -10.39 -5.89 -2.40
CA ILE A 145 -11.68 -6.48 -2.75
C ILE A 145 -11.52 -8.00 -2.67
N ALA A 146 -12.43 -8.68 -1.99
CA ALA A 146 -12.46 -10.14 -1.94
C ALA A 146 -12.99 -10.72 -3.25
N ASP A 147 -12.39 -11.81 -3.72
CA ASP A 147 -12.75 -12.42 -5.01
C ASP A 147 -14.17 -13.01 -5.05
N ALA A 148 -14.69 -13.40 -3.88
CA ALA A 148 -15.98 -14.07 -3.73
C ALA A 148 -16.51 -13.88 -2.29
N PRO A 149 -17.79 -14.22 -2.03
CA PRO A 149 -18.33 -14.19 -0.68
C PRO A 149 -17.53 -15.05 0.31
N VAL A 150 -17.33 -14.50 1.50
CA VAL A 150 -16.58 -15.16 2.59
C VAL A 150 -17.51 -15.53 3.75
N SER A 151 -17.20 -16.65 4.40
CA SER A 151 -17.86 -17.07 5.65
C SER A 151 -17.20 -16.41 6.86
N ARG A 152 -15.89 -16.19 6.78
CA ARG A 152 -15.06 -15.71 7.88
C ARG A 152 -13.87 -14.89 7.37
N ILE A 153 -13.51 -13.87 8.13
CA ILE A 153 -12.27 -13.09 7.96
C ILE A 153 -11.47 -13.19 9.25
N ARG A 154 -10.22 -13.62 9.14
CA ARG A 154 -9.26 -13.59 10.25
C ARG A 154 -8.21 -12.51 10.05
N LEU A 155 -8.32 -11.45 10.84
CA LEU A 155 -7.39 -10.33 10.89
C LEU A 155 -6.28 -10.59 11.90
N ALA A 156 -5.04 -10.33 11.50
CA ALA A 156 -3.88 -10.43 12.37
C ALA A 156 -2.75 -9.50 11.93
N TRP A 157 -1.98 -9.03 12.90
CA TRP A 157 -0.73 -8.31 12.63
C TRP A 157 0.31 -9.21 11.98
N TYR A 158 0.91 -8.70 10.91
CA TYR A 158 2.02 -9.31 10.20
C TYR A 158 3.27 -8.46 10.40
N SER A 159 4.07 -8.80 11.41
CA SER A 159 5.29 -8.06 11.80
C SER A 159 6.58 -8.60 11.16
N SER A 160 6.50 -9.68 10.38
CA SER A 160 7.68 -10.31 9.75
C SER A 160 7.79 -10.03 8.25
N GLY A 161 7.16 -8.96 7.76
CA GLY A 161 7.23 -8.56 6.35
C GLY A 161 8.65 -8.24 5.92
N ARG A 162 9.09 -8.78 4.77
CA ARG A 162 10.38 -8.48 4.17
C ARG A 162 10.14 -8.12 2.70
N SER A 163 10.68 -6.98 2.27
CA SER A 163 10.87 -6.69 0.86
C SER A 163 12.22 -7.27 0.45
N ILE A 164 12.23 -8.14 -0.54
CA ILE A 164 13.44 -8.78 -1.05
C ILE A 164 13.60 -8.39 -2.51
N LYS A 165 14.69 -7.68 -2.83
CA LYS A 165 15.05 -7.33 -4.19
C LYS A 165 16.22 -8.20 -4.63
N ARG A 166 16.07 -8.92 -5.74
CA ARG A 166 17.19 -9.60 -6.41
C ARG A 166 18.12 -8.55 -7.02
N MET A 167 19.41 -8.71 -6.81
CA MET A 167 20.45 -7.79 -7.29
C MET A 167 21.64 -8.60 -7.84
N SER A 168 22.27 -8.10 -8.89
CA SER A 168 23.56 -8.64 -9.34
C SER A 168 24.70 -8.14 -8.44
N VAL A 169 25.88 -8.77 -8.54
CA VAL A 169 27.11 -8.28 -7.90
C VAL A 169 27.40 -6.84 -8.32
N ALA A 170 27.35 -6.55 -9.62
CA ALA A 170 27.59 -5.22 -10.18
C ALA A 170 26.61 -4.15 -9.62
N ASP A 171 25.32 -4.49 -9.45
CA ASP A 171 24.36 -3.55 -8.86
C ASP A 171 24.69 -3.23 -7.39
N VAL A 172 25.19 -4.22 -6.64
CA VAL A 172 25.59 -4.04 -5.24
C VAL A 172 26.85 -3.20 -5.16
N GLU A 173 27.82 -3.44 -6.03
CA GLU A 173 29.06 -2.65 -6.14
C GLU A 173 28.76 -1.18 -6.42
N ALA A 174 27.92 -0.90 -7.43
CA ALA A 174 27.50 0.45 -7.78
C ALA A 174 26.77 1.18 -6.63
N LYS A 175 26.11 0.44 -5.73
CA LYS A 175 25.50 1.01 -4.52
C LYS A 175 26.51 1.24 -3.42
N LEU A 176 27.46 0.32 -3.20
CA LEU A 176 28.56 0.51 -2.25
C LEU A 176 29.37 1.77 -2.61
N ALA A 177 29.58 2.01 -3.90
CA ALA A 177 30.32 3.17 -4.42
C ALA A 177 29.71 4.53 -4.08
N ARG A 178 28.43 4.55 -3.77
CA ARG A 178 27.70 5.76 -3.35
C ARG A 178 27.78 5.99 -1.84
N LEU A 179 28.33 5.04 -1.08
CA LEU A 179 28.61 5.23 0.35
C LEU A 179 29.97 5.93 0.52
N ASN A 180 30.30 6.29 1.76
CA ASN A 180 31.64 6.81 2.06
C ASN A 180 32.68 5.70 1.87
N ASN A 181 33.32 5.68 0.71
CA ASN A 181 34.31 4.66 0.33
C ASN A 181 35.57 4.69 1.20
N GLU A 182 35.85 5.76 1.94
CA GLU A 182 37.03 5.82 2.81
C GLU A 182 36.82 5.09 4.14
N ALA A 183 35.57 4.78 4.49
CA ALA A 183 35.28 4.07 5.73
C ALA A 183 35.77 2.62 5.66
N ALA A 184 36.57 2.20 6.65
CA ALA A 184 37.18 0.87 6.68
C ALA A 184 36.16 -0.28 6.53
N HIS A 185 34.96 -0.13 7.11
CA HIS A 185 33.90 -1.13 7.00
C HIS A 185 33.33 -1.26 5.56
N VAL A 186 33.36 -0.19 4.77
CA VAL A 186 32.95 -0.21 3.35
C VAL A 186 34.03 -0.91 2.51
N GLN A 187 35.31 -0.62 2.76
CA GLN A 187 36.45 -1.27 2.08
C GLN A 187 36.51 -2.78 2.33
N ILE A 188 36.19 -3.24 3.55
CA ILE A 188 36.04 -4.67 3.85
C ILE A 188 34.93 -5.29 3.01
N GLN A 189 33.78 -4.62 2.91
CA GLN A 189 32.63 -5.10 2.13
C GLN A 189 32.90 -5.15 0.62
N TYR A 190 33.70 -4.23 0.08
CA TYR A 190 34.18 -4.32 -1.30
C TYR A 190 35.00 -5.58 -1.56
N ARG A 191 35.96 -5.89 -0.67
CA ARG A 191 36.79 -7.10 -0.79
C ARG A 191 35.94 -8.37 -0.69
N LEU A 192 34.94 -8.39 0.18
CA LEU A 192 33.97 -9.49 0.25
C LEU A 192 33.19 -9.64 -1.06
N LEU A 193 32.69 -8.54 -1.63
CA LEU A 193 31.94 -8.57 -2.87
C LEU A 193 32.79 -9.04 -4.06
N ALA A 194 34.04 -8.59 -4.16
CA ALA A 194 34.98 -8.98 -5.21
C ALA A 194 35.39 -10.47 -5.17
N SER A 195 35.12 -11.17 -4.06
CA SER A 195 35.35 -12.61 -3.95
C SER A 195 34.23 -13.46 -4.56
N LEU A 196 33.11 -12.84 -4.96
CA LEU A 196 31.98 -13.54 -5.55
C LEU A 196 32.11 -13.65 -7.07
N PRO A 197 31.56 -14.71 -7.70
CA PRO A 197 31.40 -14.77 -9.15
C PRO A 197 30.44 -13.68 -9.64
N ASP A 198 30.73 -13.06 -10.79
CA ASP A 198 29.91 -11.98 -11.37
C ASP A 198 28.44 -12.35 -11.59
N GLY A 199 28.18 -13.63 -11.91
CA GLY A 199 26.85 -14.17 -12.14
C GLY A 199 26.07 -14.50 -10.86
N GLU A 200 26.68 -14.36 -9.68
CA GLU A 200 25.99 -14.68 -8.42
C GLU A 200 24.88 -13.67 -8.13
N MET A 201 23.67 -14.18 -7.90
CA MET A 201 22.54 -13.35 -7.53
C MET A 201 22.49 -13.13 -6.01
N LEU A 202 22.33 -11.88 -5.62
CA LEU A 202 22.24 -11.46 -4.23
C LEU A 202 20.83 -10.96 -3.90
N ALA A 203 20.54 -10.82 -2.61
CA ALA A 203 19.26 -10.35 -2.11
C ALA A 203 19.43 -9.12 -1.22
N GLN A 204 18.92 -7.97 -1.66
CA GLN A 204 18.75 -6.84 -0.76
C GLN A 204 17.47 -7.01 0.04
N VAL A 205 17.59 -7.04 1.37
CA VAL A 205 16.45 -7.27 2.24
C VAL A 205 16.15 -6.05 3.11
N GLN A 206 14.91 -5.58 3.03
CA GLN A 206 14.36 -4.56 3.90
C GLN A 206 13.26 -5.17 4.77
N THR A 207 13.42 -5.09 6.09
CA THR A 207 12.31 -5.35 7.02
C THR A 207 11.24 -4.29 6.81
N GLN A 208 9.98 -4.72 6.72
CA GLN A 208 8.83 -3.84 6.59
C GLN A 208 8.23 -3.57 7.96
N ALA A 209 7.61 -2.41 8.12
CA ALA A 209 6.80 -2.12 9.29
C ALA A 209 5.66 -3.17 9.41
N PRO A 210 5.23 -3.51 10.63
CA PRO A 210 4.06 -4.35 10.83
C PRO A 210 2.84 -3.80 10.09
N LEU A 211 2.05 -4.70 9.51
CA LEU A 211 0.82 -4.36 8.79
C LEU A 211 -0.31 -5.32 9.15
N MET A 212 -1.56 -4.92 8.90
CA MET A 212 -2.70 -5.81 9.08
C MET A 212 -2.85 -6.76 7.89
N ARG A 213 -3.08 -8.04 8.17
CA ARG A 213 -3.33 -9.08 7.16
C ARG A 213 -4.70 -9.72 7.38
N ALA A 214 -5.51 -9.73 6.33
CA ALA A 214 -6.77 -10.45 6.28
C ALA A 214 -6.56 -11.85 5.70
N ASN A 215 -7.05 -12.87 6.39
CA ASN A 215 -7.17 -14.24 5.86
C ASN A 215 -8.66 -14.48 5.60
N LEU A 216 -9.00 -14.62 4.34
CA LEU A 216 -10.34 -14.79 3.82
C LEU A 216 -10.62 -16.28 3.72
N PHE A 217 -11.77 -16.71 4.24
CA PHE A 217 -12.29 -18.08 4.11
C PHE A 217 -13.57 -18.00 3.30
N PHE A 218 -13.51 -18.47 2.05
CA PHE A 218 -14.62 -18.36 1.12
C PHE A 218 -15.78 -19.26 1.52
N ARG A 219 -17.01 -18.86 1.21
CA ARG A 219 -18.20 -19.71 1.43
C ARG A 219 -18.16 -20.94 0.52
N GLU A 220 -17.68 -20.74 -0.70
CA GLU A 220 -17.47 -21.77 -1.71
C GLU A 220 -16.00 -21.72 -2.18
N PRO A 221 -15.43 -22.82 -2.66
CA PRO A 221 -14.12 -22.79 -3.32
C PRO A 221 -14.14 -21.80 -4.49
N LEU A 222 -13.05 -21.06 -4.67
CA LEU A 222 -12.83 -20.26 -5.86
C LEU A 222 -12.67 -21.16 -7.10
N GLU A 223 -12.69 -20.56 -8.29
CA GLU A 223 -12.49 -21.26 -9.57
C GLU A 223 -11.17 -22.05 -9.62
N ASP A 224 -10.13 -21.57 -8.94
CA ASP A 224 -8.83 -22.26 -8.82
C ASP A 224 -8.79 -23.35 -7.74
N GLY A 225 -9.94 -23.66 -7.13
CA GLY A 225 -10.12 -24.63 -6.06
C GLY A 225 -9.67 -24.13 -4.67
N HIS A 226 -9.16 -22.91 -4.54
CA HIS A 226 -8.75 -22.38 -3.25
C HIS A 226 -9.95 -21.99 -2.39
N THR A 227 -9.96 -22.49 -1.15
CA THR A 227 -10.97 -22.15 -0.13
C THR A 227 -10.54 -21.00 0.78
N ARG A 228 -9.30 -20.52 0.62
CA ARG A 228 -8.74 -19.43 1.42
C ARG A 228 -7.75 -18.59 0.64
N ARG A 229 -7.72 -17.28 0.93
CA ARG A 229 -6.69 -16.35 0.45
C ARG A 229 -6.26 -15.42 1.58
N ALA A 230 -5.04 -14.91 1.51
CA ALA A 230 -4.52 -14.01 2.53
C ALA A 230 -3.86 -12.79 1.91
N MET A 231 -4.31 -11.61 2.29
CA MET A 231 -3.86 -10.34 1.71
C MET A 231 -3.61 -9.28 2.78
N ASN A 232 -2.77 -8.31 2.45
CA ASN A 232 -2.52 -7.16 3.30
C ASN A 232 -3.69 -6.18 3.16
N VAL A 233 -4.16 -5.63 4.27
CA VAL A 233 -5.29 -4.69 4.29
C VAL A 233 -4.89 -3.43 5.04
N ALA A 234 -4.75 -2.34 4.30
CA ALA A 234 -4.45 -1.00 4.83
C ALA A 234 -5.62 -0.02 4.61
N LEU A 235 -6.63 -0.44 3.86
CA LEU A 235 -7.86 0.28 3.54
C LEU A 235 -9.04 -0.68 3.77
N PRO A 236 -10.28 -0.16 3.82
CA PRO A 236 -11.46 -1.00 3.99
C PRO A 236 -11.54 -2.10 2.92
N LEU A 237 -11.71 -3.34 3.37
CA LEU A 237 -11.87 -4.52 2.50
C LEU A 237 -13.33 -4.64 2.06
N PHE A 238 -13.56 -4.55 0.77
CA PHE A 238 -14.88 -4.78 0.17
C PHE A 238 -15.11 -6.26 -0.05
N VAL A 239 -16.24 -6.78 0.41
CA VAL A 239 -16.56 -8.21 0.42
C VAL A 239 -17.91 -8.42 -0.24
N PRO A 240 -18.00 -9.24 -1.30
CA PRO A 240 -19.29 -9.61 -1.89
C PRO A 240 -20.18 -10.29 -0.86
N ALA A 241 -21.37 -9.74 -0.62
CA ALA A 241 -22.36 -10.35 0.26
C ALA A 241 -23.78 -9.93 -0.15
N PRO A 242 -24.49 -10.75 -0.95
CA PRO A 242 -25.82 -10.39 -1.46
C PRO A 242 -26.88 -10.27 -0.34
N ASP A 243 -26.61 -10.84 0.84
CA ASP A 243 -27.46 -10.76 2.02
C ASP A 243 -27.17 -9.53 2.91
N ASN A 244 -26.20 -8.68 2.54
CA ASN A 244 -25.71 -7.55 3.33
C ASN A 244 -25.31 -7.94 4.77
N ARG A 245 -24.85 -9.19 4.98
CA ARG A 245 -24.44 -9.68 6.31
C ARG A 245 -22.93 -9.75 6.42
N LEU A 246 -22.41 -9.15 7.49
CA LEU A 246 -21.01 -9.28 7.84
C LEU A 246 -20.62 -10.75 8.03
N PRO A 247 -19.46 -11.18 7.50
CA PRO A 247 -18.90 -12.47 7.83
C PRO A 247 -18.47 -12.52 9.29
N GLN A 248 -18.11 -13.70 9.79
CA GLN A 248 -17.48 -13.79 11.12
C GLN A 248 -16.11 -13.08 11.08
N ILE A 249 -15.94 -12.00 11.85
CA ILE A 249 -14.69 -11.24 11.96
C ILE A 249 -14.18 -11.35 13.40
N ASN A 250 -12.87 -11.55 13.58
CA ASN A 250 -12.26 -11.43 14.91
C ASN A 250 -11.76 -10.01 15.16
N GLN A 251 -11.72 -9.63 16.44
CA GLN A 251 -10.96 -8.46 16.88
C GLN A 251 -9.47 -8.82 17.00
N PRO A 252 -8.56 -8.19 16.24
CA PRO A 252 -7.12 -8.32 16.50
C PRO A 252 -6.70 -7.47 17.72
N ALA A 253 -5.49 -7.70 18.23
CA ALA A 253 -4.90 -6.84 19.27
C ALA A 253 -4.75 -5.40 18.76
N PRO A 254 -4.91 -4.36 19.62
CA PRO A 254 -4.87 -2.96 19.20
C PRO A 254 -3.53 -2.56 18.55
N ASN A 255 -2.43 -3.15 19.02
CA ASN A 255 -1.08 -2.85 18.54
C ASN A 255 -0.40 -4.12 17.99
N PRO A 256 0.53 -3.97 17.02
CA PRO A 256 1.34 -5.07 16.56
C PRO A 256 2.21 -5.63 17.70
N PRO A 257 2.45 -6.93 17.76
CA PRO A 257 3.29 -7.52 18.79
C PRO A 257 4.74 -7.05 18.63
N GLU A 258 5.38 -6.67 19.75
CA GLU A 258 6.77 -6.21 19.78
C GLU A 258 7.77 -7.29 19.33
N LYS A 259 7.45 -8.56 19.65
CA LYS A 259 8.27 -9.71 19.29
C LYS A 259 7.51 -10.63 18.36
N ARG A 260 8.25 -11.18 17.40
CA ARG A 260 7.74 -12.21 16.49
C ARG A 260 7.33 -13.43 17.32
N THR A 261 6.07 -13.82 17.24
CA THR A 261 5.52 -14.99 17.94
C THR A 261 5.48 -16.27 17.09
N ARG A 262 5.60 -16.15 15.75
CA ARG A 262 5.61 -17.32 14.85
C ARG A 262 7.02 -17.76 14.50
N ALA A 263 7.25 -19.07 14.46
CA ALA A 263 8.50 -19.68 14.04
C ALA A 263 9.03 -19.10 12.71
N LEU A 264 10.37 -19.04 12.58
CA LEU A 264 11.03 -18.86 11.29
C LEU A 264 10.51 -19.92 10.34
N ARG A 265 10.07 -19.51 9.13
CA ARG A 265 9.72 -20.51 8.13
C ARG A 265 11.02 -21.24 7.77
N GLY A 266 10.99 -22.57 7.84
CA GLY A 266 12.14 -23.42 7.56
C GLY A 266 12.65 -23.36 6.11
N ASP A 267 11.88 -22.74 5.21
CA ASP A 267 12.18 -22.54 3.79
C ASP A 267 13.00 -21.28 3.49
N SER A 268 13.66 -20.68 4.49
CA SER A 268 14.48 -19.48 4.27
C SER A 268 15.67 -19.78 3.37
N LYS A 269 15.52 -19.46 2.08
CA LYS A 269 16.56 -19.54 1.04
C LYS A 269 17.66 -18.48 1.20
N LEU A 270 17.65 -17.68 2.26
CA LEU A 270 18.67 -16.66 2.53
C LEU A 270 19.47 -17.02 3.78
N GLU A 271 20.73 -16.61 3.78
CA GLU A 271 21.58 -16.63 4.97
C GLU A 271 20.95 -15.85 6.14
N SER A 272 21.35 -16.21 7.36
CA SER A 272 20.82 -15.62 8.59
C SER A 272 21.37 -14.22 8.84
N GLU A 273 22.59 -13.94 8.40
CA GLU A 273 23.27 -12.68 8.55
C GLU A 273 23.52 -12.02 7.19
N PRO A 274 23.54 -10.69 7.12
CA PRO A 274 23.83 -9.99 5.87
C PRO A 274 25.31 -10.16 5.50
N PHE A 275 25.56 -10.60 4.26
CA PHE A 275 26.87 -10.66 3.64
C PHE A 275 27.49 -9.27 3.42
N ILE A 276 26.67 -8.28 3.00
CA ILE A 276 27.06 -6.84 2.94
C ILE A 276 26.15 -6.06 3.89
N PRO A 277 26.51 -5.92 5.19
CA PRO A 277 25.67 -5.30 6.21
C PRO A 277 25.23 -3.86 5.89
N SER A 278 26.12 -3.02 5.35
CA SER A 278 25.83 -1.61 5.06
C SER A 278 24.69 -1.43 4.07
N LEU A 279 24.44 -2.43 3.22
CA LEU A 279 23.37 -2.43 2.24
C LEU A 279 22.27 -3.47 2.54
N ARG A 280 22.40 -4.22 3.65
CA ARG A 280 21.52 -5.33 4.02
C ARG A 280 21.39 -6.37 2.90
N ILE A 281 22.52 -6.72 2.29
CA ILE A 281 22.58 -7.75 1.25
C ILE A 281 22.85 -9.09 1.90
N TYR A 282 22.14 -10.11 1.44
CA TYR A 282 22.24 -11.50 1.85
C TYR A 282 22.55 -12.36 0.63
N ARG A 283 23.26 -13.47 0.83
CA ARG A 283 23.40 -14.52 -0.19
C ARG A 283 22.24 -15.50 -0.10
N TYR A 284 22.01 -16.23 -1.19
CA TYR A 284 21.09 -17.36 -1.18
C TYR A 284 21.79 -18.60 -0.63
N ARG A 285 21.06 -19.41 0.14
CA ARG A 285 21.46 -20.75 0.51
C ARG A 285 21.17 -21.67 -0.67
N PHE A 286 22.21 -22.34 -1.16
CA PHE A 286 22.11 -23.42 -2.14
C PHE A 286 22.03 -24.76 -1.43
#